data_AF-A0A7Z2GCX6-F1
#
_entry.id   AF-A0A7Z2GCX6-F1
#
_cell.length_a   1.000
_cell.length_b   1.000
_cell.length_c   1.000
_cell.angle_alpha   90.00
_cell.angle_beta   90.00
_cell.angle_gamma   90.00
#
_symmetry.space_group_name_H-M   'P 1'
#
loop_
_entity.id
_entity.type
_entity.pdbx_description
1 polymer ?
#
loop_
_entity_poly.entity_id
_entity_poly.type
_entity_poly.pdbx_seq_one_letter_code
_entity_poly.pdbx_strand_id
1 'polypeptide(L)'
;MTGSQDMLSVLRSQVAETTIKISHLAARSLVMQKFIELALPKLTPAQCGEIHGALRQVLEDVMSVMDDVTLPGAYHAAFLDKTNEMLRALEKRQADEA
;
A
#
# COMPACT_ATOMS: atom_id res chain seq x y z
N MET A 1 33.60 -15.17 25.12
CA MET A 1 33.64 -14.68 23.72
C MET A 1 32.56 -15.30 22.82
N THR A 2 31.81 -16.32 23.27
CA THR A 2 30.75 -16.98 22.50
C THR A 2 29.45 -16.16 22.34
N GLY A 3 29.00 -15.46 23.39
CA GLY A 3 27.72 -14.72 23.34
C GLY A 3 27.64 -13.59 22.30
N SER A 4 28.76 -12.93 21.98
CA SER A 4 28.78 -11.88 20.95
C SER A 4 28.74 -12.44 19.52
N GLN A 5 29.36 -13.60 19.26
CA GLN A 5 29.28 -14.25 17.96
C GLN A 5 27.88 -14.82 17.70
N ASP A 6 27.26 -15.40 18.73
CA ASP A 6 25.89 -15.92 18.66
C ASP A 6 24.88 -14.79 18.40
N MET A 7 25.01 -13.65 19.10
CA MET A 7 24.14 -12.48 18.89
C MET A 7 24.26 -11.88 17.47
N LEU A 8 25.49 -11.79 16.93
CA LEU A 8 25.71 -11.32 15.56
C LEU A 8 25.11 -12.28 14.52
N SER A 9 25.11 -13.58 14.79
CA SER A 9 24.49 -14.58 13.91
C SER A 9 22.97 -14.42 13.86
N VAL A 10 22.33 -14.20 15.02
CA VAL A 10 20.88 -13.98 15.13
C VAL A 10 20.47 -12.67 14.45
N LEU A 11 21.24 -11.59 14.66
CA LEU A 11 20.99 -10.32 13.97
C LEU A 11 21.10 -10.49 12.44
N ARG A 12 22.12 -11.21 11.96
CA ARG A 12 22.28 -11.47 10.53
C ARG A 12 21.09 -12.25 9.96
N SER A 13 20.62 -13.28 10.65
CA SER A 13 19.44 -14.03 10.19
C SER A 13 18.18 -13.18 10.19
N GLN A 14 17.96 -12.35 11.22
CA GLN A 14 16.78 -11.51 11.32
C GLN A 14 16.77 -10.39 10.26
N VAL A 15 17.95 -9.81 9.97
CA VAL A 15 18.12 -8.86 8.86
C VAL A 15 17.81 -9.54 7.53
N ALA A 16 18.37 -10.72 7.27
CA ALA A 16 18.12 -11.45 6.02
C ALA A 16 16.63 -11.78 5.83
N GLU A 17 15.96 -12.26 6.89
CA GLU A 17 14.52 -12.56 6.84
C GLU A 17 13.68 -11.29 6.60
N THR A 18 14.02 -10.20 7.28
CA THR A 18 13.34 -8.91 7.12
C THR A 18 13.54 -8.38 5.70
N THR A 19 14.75 -8.49 5.15
CA THR A 19 15.05 -8.12 3.76
C THR A 19 14.19 -8.91 2.79
N ILE A 20 14.08 -10.23 2.95
CA ILE A 20 13.23 -11.08 2.08
C ILE A 20 11.77 -10.62 2.15
N LYS A 21 11.23 -10.38 3.35
CA LYS A 21 9.85 -9.89 3.52
C LYS A 21 9.63 -8.55 2.83
N ILE A 22 10.56 -7.60 2.99
CA ILE A 22 10.51 -6.29 2.33
C ILE A 22 10.60 -6.44 0.81
N SER A 23 11.49 -7.30 0.30
CA SER A 23 11.61 -7.57 -1.14
C SER A 23 10.31 -8.13 -1.72
N HIS A 24 9.65 -9.05 -1.03
CA HIS A 24 8.35 -9.56 -1.46
C HIS A 24 7.25 -8.48 -1.43
N LEU A 25 7.21 -7.64 -0.40
CA LEU A 25 6.25 -6.53 -0.32
C LEU A 25 6.48 -5.53 -1.45
N ALA A 26 7.74 -5.16 -1.71
CA ALA A 26 8.11 -4.26 -2.80
C ALA A 26 7.75 -4.84 -4.18
N ALA A 27 8.03 -6.12 -4.41
CA ALA A 27 7.65 -6.79 -5.66
C ALA A 27 6.14 -6.80 -5.87
N ARG A 28 5.36 -7.13 -4.82
CA ARG A 28 3.89 -7.09 -4.87
C ARG A 28 3.37 -5.69 -5.16
N SER A 29 3.89 -4.68 -4.45
CA SER A 29 3.51 -3.28 -4.64
C SER A 29 3.78 -2.83 -6.07
N LEU A 30 4.95 -3.15 -6.64
CA LEU A 30 5.31 -2.81 -8.01
C LEU A 30 4.36 -3.45 -9.04
N VAL A 31 4.04 -4.75 -8.87
CA VAL A 31 3.10 -5.44 -9.76
C VAL A 31 1.71 -4.81 -9.70
N MET A 32 1.21 -4.51 -8.49
CA MET A 32 -0.11 -3.88 -8.32
C MET A 32 -0.13 -2.46 -8.91
N GLN A 33 0.92 -1.68 -8.70
CA GLN A 33 1.07 -0.36 -9.30
C GLN A 33 1.05 -0.42 -10.82
N LYS A 34 1.78 -1.36 -11.43
CA LYS A 34 1.77 -1.55 -12.90
C LYS A 34 0.43 -2.02 -13.43
N PHE A 35 -0.25 -2.88 -12.70
CA PHE A 35 -1.62 -3.27 -13.04
C PHE A 35 -2.56 -2.05 -13.04
N ILE A 36 -2.51 -1.22 -12.00
CA ILE A 36 -3.32 0.00 -11.89
C ILE A 36 -3.01 0.97 -13.04
N GLU A 37 -1.74 1.23 -13.34
CA GLU A 37 -1.32 2.10 -14.45
C GLU A 37 -1.87 1.64 -15.81
N LEU A 38 -2.00 0.33 -16.02
CA LEU A 38 -2.54 -0.26 -17.24
C LEU A 38 -4.07 -0.32 -17.26
N ALA A 39 -4.68 -0.58 -16.10
CA ALA A 39 -6.13 -0.80 -15.97
C ALA A 39 -6.89 0.52 -15.89
N LEU A 40 -6.40 1.48 -15.08
CA LEU A 40 -7.08 2.73 -14.82
C LEU A 40 -7.49 3.42 -16.14
N PRO A 41 -6.58 3.69 -17.11
CA PRO A 41 -6.93 4.30 -18.42
C PRO A 41 -8.08 3.64 -19.19
N LYS A 42 -8.34 2.35 -18.94
CA LYS A 42 -9.34 1.55 -19.67
C LYS A 42 -10.71 1.53 -19.00
N LEU A 43 -10.82 2.04 -17.78
CA LEU A 43 -12.10 2.16 -17.07
C LEU A 43 -12.92 3.30 -17.66
N THR A 44 -14.23 3.06 -17.77
CA THR A 44 -15.22 4.09 -18.09
C THR A 44 -15.42 5.04 -16.90
N PRO A 45 -15.92 6.28 -17.10
CA PRO A 45 -16.20 7.20 -15.99
C PRO A 45 -17.15 6.63 -14.93
N ALA A 46 -18.17 5.88 -15.36
CA ALA A 46 -19.12 5.24 -14.44
C ALA A 46 -18.41 4.21 -13.54
N GLN A 47 -17.56 3.36 -14.12
CA GLN A 47 -16.74 2.41 -13.36
C GLN A 47 -15.75 3.12 -12.43
N CYS A 48 -15.16 4.23 -12.86
CA CYS A 48 -14.28 5.04 -12.01
C CYS A 48 -15.04 5.57 -10.78
N GLY A 49 -16.27 6.06 -10.96
CA GLY A 49 -17.13 6.54 -9.86
C GLY A 49 -17.53 5.42 -8.89
N GLU A 50 -17.95 4.26 -9.40
CA GLU A 50 -18.28 3.08 -8.59
C GLU A 50 -17.06 2.60 -7.77
N ILE A 51 -15.90 2.45 -8.43
CA ILE A 51 -14.66 2.03 -7.78
C ILE A 51 -14.21 3.08 -6.77
N HIS A 52 -14.32 4.37 -7.07
CA HIS A 52 -13.96 5.44 -6.13
C HIS A 52 -14.78 5.36 -4.83
N GLY A 53 -16.09 5.18 -4.93
CA GLY A 53 -16.96 5.01 -3.76
C GLY A 53 -16.61 3.75 -2.95
N ALA A 54 -16.47 2.61 -3.65
CA ALA A 54 -16.14 1.34 -3.00
C ALA A 54 -14.74 1.35 -2.35
N LEU A 55 -13.74 1.90 -3.03
CA LEU A 55 -12.36 1.98 -2.56
C LEU A 55 -12.26 2.86 -1.31
N ARG A 56 -12.95 4.01 -1.30
CA ARG A 56 -13.00 4.88 -0.12
C ARG A 56 -13.52 4.12 1.10
N GLN A 57 -14.67 3.45 0.96
CA GLN A 57 -15.28 2.69 2.06
C GLN A 57 -14.33 1.62 2.61
N VAL A 58 -13.76 0.79 1.72
CA VAL A 58 -12.87 -0.30 2.14
C VAL A 58 -11.62 0.23 2.83
N LEU A 59 -11.06 1.36 2.39
CA LEU A 59 -9.86 1.94 3.02
C LEU A 59 -10.18 2.63 4.35
N GLU A 60 -11.35 3.24 4.48
CA GLU A 60 -11.85 3.76 5.77
C GLU A 60 -12.06 2.62 6.78
N ASP A 61 -12.62 1.49 6.35
CA ASP A 61 -12.78 0.30 7.19
C ASP A 61 -11.41 -0.24 7.66
N VAL A 62 -10.42 -0.28 6.75
CA VAL A 62 -9.05 -0.67 7.09
C VAL A 62 -8.41 0.30 8.09
N MET A 63 -8.62 1.61 7.91
CA MET A 63 -8.13 2.62 8.86
C MET A 63 -8.76 2.45 10.25
N SER A 64 -10.06 2.18 10.32
CA SER A 64 -10.73 1.96 11.60
C SER A 64 -10.16 0.76 12.35
N VAL A 65 -9.73 -0.30 11.66
CA VAL A 65 -9.04 -1.44 12.28
C VAL A 65 -7.61 -1.08 12.70
N MET A 66 -6.97 -0.17 11.97
CA MET A 66 -5.62 0.30 12.27
C MET A 66 -5.57 1.24 13.47
N ASP A 67 -6.65 1.95 13.80
CA ASP A 67 -6.72 2.83 14.98
C ASP A 67 -6.53 2.06 16.30
N ASP A 68 -6.89 0.77 16.33
CA ASP A 68 -6.70 -0.13 17.47
C ASP A 68 -5.25 -0.65 17.60
N VAL A 69 -4.38 -0.35 16.61
CA VAL A 69 -2.98 -0.82 16.55
C VAL A 69 -2.03 0.39 16.49
N THR A 70 -1.03 0.43 17.37
CA THR A 70 0.00 1.48 17.32
C THR A 70 0.95 1.26 16.14
N LEU A 71 0.53 1.71 14.95
CA LEU A 71 1.38 1.71 13.76
C LEU A 71 2.28 2.96 13.73
N PRO A 72 3.50 2.86 13.18
CA PRO A 72 4.38 4.01 13.05
C PRO A 72 3.71 5.15 12.27
N GLY A 73 3.90 6.39 12.70
CA GLY A 73 3.32 7.56 12.01
C GLY A 73 3.70 7.64 10.52
N ALA A 74 4.92 7.20 10.18
CA ALA A 74 5.36 7.11 8.79
C ALA A 74 4.56 6.12 7.95
N TYR A 75 4.08 5.03 8.54
CA TYR A 75 3.21 4.06 7.86
C TYR A 75 1.83 4.67 7.59
N HIS A 76 1.24 5.32 8.59
CA HIS A 76 -0.05 6.03 8.46
C HIS A 76 0.01 7.10 7.36
N ALA A 77 1.05 7.93 7.37
CA ALA A 77 1.23 8.97 6.35
C ALA A 77 1.32 8.35 4.94
N ALA A 78 2.16 7.33 4.75
CA ALA A 78 2.31 6.68 3.45
C ALA A 78 1.01 6.01 2.96
N PHE A 79 0.23 5.41 3.87
CA PHE A 79 -1.06 4.82 3.56
C PHE A 79 -2.08 5.86 3.09
N LEU A 80 -2.18 6.98 3.82
CA LEU A 80 -3.08 8.09 3.48
C LEU A 80 -2.68 8.76 2.16
N ASP A 81 -1.39 9.01 1.96
CA ASP A 81 -0.88 9.60 0.72
C ASP A 81 -1.25 8.73 -0.49
N LYS A 82 -1.03 7.41 -0.39
CA LYS A 82 -1.35 6.51 -1.49
C LYS A 82 -2.86 6.37 -1.72
N THR A 83 -3.65 6.38 -0.66
CA THR A 83 -5.12 6.39 -0.73
C THR A 83 -5.62 7.62 -1.49
N ASN A 84 -5.15 8.80 -1.09
CA ASN A 84 -5.54 10.07 -1.71
C ASN A 84 -5.08 10.16 -3.17
N GLU A 85 -3.89 9.68 -3.49
CA GLU A 85 -3.40 9.58 -4.88
C GLU A 85 -4.38 8.78 -5.76
N MET A 86 -4.81 7.61 -5.29
CA MET A 86 -5.71 6.73 -6.02
C MET A 86 -7.11 7.31 -6.18
N LEU A 87 -7.69 7.89 -5.12
CA LEU A 87 -9.01 8.50 -5.18
C LEU A 87 -9.03 9.69 -6.13
N ARG A 88 -8.00 10.56 -6.09
CA ARG A 88 -7.88 11.69 -7.04
C ARG A 88 -7.72 11.21 -8.49
N ALA A 89 -7.00 10.12 -8.72
CA ALA A 89 -6.83 9.57 -10.05
C ALA A 89 -8.16 9.05 -10.63
N LEU A 90 -9.00 8.44 -9.81
CA LEU A 90 -10.35 8.00 -10.20
C LEU A 90 -11.30 9.19 -10.42
N GLU A 91 -11.26 10.18 -9.52
CA GLU A 91 -12.08 11.41 -9.62
C GLU A 91 -11.76 12.19 -10.91
N LYS A 92 -10.48 12.36 -11.23
CA LYS A 92 -10.08 12.99 -12.49
C LYS A 92 -10.64 12.27 -13.71
N ARG A 93 -10.56 10.93 -13.71
CA ARG A 93 -11.05 10.10 -14.82
C ARG A 93 -12.57 10.09 -14.95
N GLN A 94 -13.27 10.31 -13.85
CA GLN A 94 -14.71 10.53 -13.86
C GLN A 94 -15.06 11.87 -14.51
N ALA A 95 -14.24 12.91 -14.32
CA ALA A 95 -14.47 14.25 -14.84
C ALA A 95 -14.04 14.45 -16.30
N ASP A 96 -13.08 13.67 -16.82
CA ASP A 96 -12.52 13.83 -18.18
C ASP A 96 -13.52 13.53 -19.34
N GLU A 97 -14.75 13.09 -19.07
CA GLU A 97 -15.82 12.83 -20.08
C GLU A 97 -17.12 13.63 -19.83
N ALA A 98 -17.13 14.56 -18.87
CA ALA A 98 -18.26 15.49 -18.63
C ALA A 98 -18.09 16.81 -19.41
#